data_AF-A0A6H9YKL0-F1
#
_entry.id   AF-A0A6H9YKL0-F1
#
_cell.length_a   1.000
_cell.length_b   1.000
_cell.length_c   1.000
_cell.angle_alpha   90.00
_cell.angle_beta   90.00
_cell.angle_gamma   90.00
#
_symmetry.space_group_name_H-M   'P 1'
#
loop_
_entity.id
_entity.type
_entity.pdbx_description
1 polymer ?
#
loop_
_entity_poly.entity_id
_entity_poly.type
_entity_poly.pdbx_seq_one_letter_code
_entity_poly.pdbx_strand_id
1 'polypeptide(L)'
;MSNIETGATGAARAEFAGVTLHLLRRYAASVPTAQRNDVDNAVWKALDRVPDAKRVAERLVQATDKLADEKKRARFGGTYAFKPASTTVPRRELEAIAGRLGTTSATTAPAAPSAAPPHTYELQFSHMICDDESNPEPLGRDEPYTVFSMITQRQADEGEPARSLRTPVYKANDGDRNPATGSQKLRLFGPSGAAAISSDVLLTATHFEHDLGDLAEIVADIGEILTTVAALAESIGLPVVAVVAGALSSIAAFVASIGADDPVGEPQALVLTQALADSKTQNSALVTLPAMKFDGGNENGIYRVFLTLRRAS
;
A
#
# COMPACT_ATOMS: atom_id res chain seq x y z
N MET A 1 -0.91 21.27 13.23
CA MET A 1 -0.09 21.98 12.22
C MET A 1 -0.54 21.48 10.86
N SER A 2 -1.32 22.30 10.14
CA SER A 2 -1.73 22.01 8.77
C SER A 2 -0.51 22.21 7.88
N ASN A 3 0.05 21.12 7.37
CA ASN A 3 1.05 21.20 6.33
C ASN A 3 0.33 21.61 5.06
N ILE A 4 0.69 22.80 4.55
CA ILE A 4 0.52 23.11 3.14
C ILE A 4 1.38 22.08 2.39
N GLU A 5 0.78 20.95 2.02
CA GLU A 5 1.37 20.10 0.99
C GLU A 5 1.53 20.98 -0.23
N THR A 6 2.77 21.26 -0.59
CA THR A 6 3.10 22.07 -1.76
C THR A 6 2.34 21.49 -2.95
N GLY A 7 1.47 22.27 -3.60
CA GLY A 7 0.57 21.78 -4.66
C GLY A 7 1.27 21.03 -5.80
N ALA A 8 2.58 21.22 -5.98
CA ALA A 8 3.42 20.44 -6.88
C ALA A 8 3.53 18.94 -6.50
N THR A 9 3.57 18.62 -5.21
CA THR A 9 3.65 17.25 -4.70
C THR A 9 2.32 16.52 -4.90
N GLY A 10 1.19 17.19 -4.66
CA GLY A 10 -0.14 16.64 -4.93
C GLY A 10 -0.38 16.33 -6.42
N ALA A 11 0.07 17.22 -7.31
CA ALA A 11 -0.03 16.99 -8.76
C ALA A 11 0.81 15.80 -9.22
N ALA A 12 2.06 15.68 -8.76
CA ALA A 12 2.93 14.56 -9.11
C ALA A 12 2.37 13.20 -8.63
N ARG A 13 1.80 13.18 -7.43
CA ARG A 13 1.10 12.03 -6.84
C ARG A 13 -0.09 11.57 -7.68
N ALA A 14 -0.95 12.51 -8.08
CA ALA A 14 -2.09 12.23 -8.94
C ALA A 14 -1.63 11.74 -10.33
N GLU A 15 -0.60 12.36 -10.92
CA GLU A 15 -0.02 11.91 -12.20
C GLU A 15 0.53 10.48 -12.13
N PHE A 16 1.23 10.14 -11.04
CA PHE A 16 1.74 8.78 -10.83
C PHE A 16 0.62 7.76 -10.67
N ALA A 17 -0.47 8.12 -9.96
CA ALA A 17 -1.68 7.31 -9.89
C ALA A 17 -2.28 7.10 -11.29
N GLY A 18 -2.31 8.14 -12.12
CA GLY A 18 -2.74 8.07 -13.52
C GLY A 18 -1.90 7.14 -14.38
N VAL A 19 -0.58 7.14 -14.20
CA VAL A 19 0.32 6.19 -14.88
C VAL A 19 0.04 4.77 -14.43
N THR A 20 -0.11 4.55 -13.11
CA THR A 20 -0.45 3.24 -12.53
C THR A 20 -1.76 2.71 -13.12
N LEU A 21 -2.82 3.55 -13.13
CA LEU A 21 -4.13 3.21 -13.72
C LEU A 21 -3.99 2.89 -15.21
N HIS A 22 -3.22 3.67 -15.94
CA HIS A 22 -3.04 3.48 -17.37
C HIS A 22 -2.33 2.17 -17.70
N LEU A 23 -1.34 1.76 -16.91
CA LEU A 23 -0.65 0.48 -17.08
C LEU A 23 -1.54 -0.70 -16.70
N LEU A 24 -2.36 -0.58 -15.65
CA LEU A 24 -3.42 -1.56 -15.36
C LEU A 24 -4.41 -1.67 -16.52
N ARG A 25 -4.81 -0.55 -17.13
CA ARG A 25 -5.69 -0.54 -18.31
C ARG A 25 -5.05 -1.25 -19.50
N ARG A 26 -3.75 -1.05 -19.73
CA ARG A 26 -2.99 -1.75 -20.78
C ARG A 26 -2.92 -3.25 -20.50
N TYR A 27 -2.71 -3.63 -19.23
CA TYR A 27 -2.67 -5.02 -18.77
C TYR A 27 -4.00 -5.72 -18.99
N ALA A 28 -5.08 -5.14 -18.48
CA ALA A 28 -6.46 -5.58 -18.68
C ALA A 28 -6.80 -5.75 -20.18
N ALA A 29 -6.42 -4.78 -21.02
CA ALA A 29 -6.64 -4.82 -22.46
C ALA A 29 -5.78 -5.86 -23.21
N SER A 30 -4.85 -6.53 -22.52
CA SER A 30 -3.94 -7.53 -23.11
C SER A 30 -3.19 -7.00 -24.33
N VAL A 31 -2.67 -5.77 -24.24
CA VAL A 31 -1.90 -5.11 -25.32
C VAL A 31 -0.84 -6.09 -25.86
N PRO A 32 -0.71 -6.28 -27.18
CA PRO A 32 0.23 -7.25 -27.76
C PRO A 32 1.69 -6.96 -27.40
N THR A 33 2.52 -8.00 -27.25
CA THR A 33 3.94 -7.87 -26.89
C THR A 33 4.72 -6.91 -27.79
N ALA A 34 4.40 -6.86 -29.09
CA ALA A 34 5.03 -5.94 -30.04
C ALA A 34 4.76 -4.44 -29.76
N GLN A 35 3.78 -4.12 -28.92
CA GLN A 35 3.40 -2.77 -28.51
C GLN A 35 3.77 -2.45 -27.05
N ARG A 36 4.47 -3.38 -26.37
CA ARG A 36 4.93 -3.23 -24.99
C ARG A 36 6.36 -2.68 -24.99
N ASN A 37 6.62 -1.72 -24.09
CA ASN A 37 7.98 -1.29 -23.79
C ASN A 37 8.49 -1.92 -22.49
N ASP A 38 9.68 -1.52 -22.03
CA ASP A 38 10.29 -2.09 -20.82
C ASP A 38 9.46 -1.87 -19.55
N VAL A 39 8.73 -0.73 -19.46
CA VAL A 39 7.83 -0.45 -18.33
C VAL A 39 6.63 -1.40 -18.35
N ASP A 40 6.02 -1.62 -19.52
CA ASP A 40 4.96 -2.61 -19.67
C ASP A 40 5.47 -4.01 -19.30
N ASN A 41 6.65 -4.39 -19.78
CA ASN A 41 7.20 -5.73 -19.54
C ASN A 41 7.48 -5.99 -18.05
N ALA A 42 7.95 -4.98 -17.30
CA ALA A 42 8.14 -5.08 -15.85
C ALA A 42 6.79 -5.29 -15.13
N VAL A 43 5.77 -4.51 -15.48
CA VAL A 43 4.42 -4.66 -14.91
C VAL A 43 3.82 -6.03 -15.23
N TRP A 44 3.89 -6.49 -16.48
CA TRP A 44 3.41 -7.82 -16.87
C TRP A 44 4.14 -8.93 -16.13
N LYS A 45 5.47 -8.87 -16.04
CA LYS A 45 6.29 -9.87 -15.34
C LYS A 45 5.81 -10.04 -13.89
N ALA A 46 5.46 -8.95 -13.22
CA ALA A 46 4.96 -8.98 -11.85
C ALA A 46 3.49 -9.45 -11.77
N LEU A 47 2.61 -8.92 -12.62
CA LEU A 47 1.16 -9.22 -12.58
C LEU A 47 0.82 -10.63 -13.07
N ASP A 48 1.55 -11.19 -14.04
CA ASP A 48 1.33 -12.55 -14.53
C ASP A 48 1.64 -13.63 -13.46
N ARG A 49 2.24 -13.24 -12.33
CA ARG A 49 2.49 -14.09 -11.16
C ARG A 49 1.40 -13.97 -10.09
N VAL A 50 0.50 -13.00 -10.22
CA VAL A 50 -0.67 -12.83 -9.34
C VAL A 50 -1.83 -13.66 -9.89
N PRO A 51 -2.40 -14.59 -9.12
CA PRO A 51 -3.62 -15.28 -9.52
C PRO A 51 -4.75 -14.28 -9.80
N ASP A 52 -5.47 -14.48 -10.91
CA ASP A 52 -6.59 -13.63 -11.36
C ASP A 52 -6.25 -12.15 -11.60
N ALA A 53 -4.96 -11.79 -11.73
CA ALA A 53 -4.54 -10.39 -11.88
C ALA A 53 -5.30 -9.64 -12.97
N LYS A 54 -5.52 -10.29 -14.12
CA LYS A 54 -6.22 -9.66 -15.23
C LYS A 54 -7.66 -9.28 -14.87
N ARG A 55 -8.37 -10.14 -14.14
CA ARG A 55 -9.75 -9.88 -13.69
C ARG A 55 -9.78 -8.72 -12.69
N VAL A 56 -8.80 -8.68 -11.78
CA VAL A 56 -8.64 -7.61 -10.78
C VAL A 56 -8.32 -6.29 -11.48
N ALA A 57 -7.36 -6.26 -12.42
CA ALA A 57 -7.04 -5.09 -13.23
C ALA A 57 -8.27 -4.55 -13.99
N GLU A 58 -9.02 -5.44 -14.64
CA GLU A 58 -10.27 -5.08 -15.34
C GLU A 58 -11.27 -4.42 -14.40
N ARG A 59 -11.46 -4.98 -13.20
CA ARG A 59 -12.37 -4.45 -12.17
C ARG A 59 -11.92 -3.07 -11.66
N LEU A 60 -10.64 -2.91 -11.32
CA LEU A 60 -10.05 -1.64 -10.86
C LEU A 60 -10.19 -0.54 -11.93
N VAL A 61 -9.89 -0.88 -13.18
CA VAL A 61 -10.01 0.05 -14.32
C VAL A 61 -11.48 0.43 -14.53
N GLN A 62 -12.41 -0.53 -14.52
CA GLN A 62 -13.84 -0.26 -14.66
C GLN A 62 -14.38 0.60 -13.52
N ALA A 63 -14.01 0.31 -12.27
CA ALA A 63 -14.41 1.09 -11.11
C ALA A 63 -13.93 2.54 -11.23
N THR A 64 -12.68 2.74 -11.65
CA THR A 64 -12.09 4.06 -11.86
C THR A 64 -12.70 4.80 -13.06
N ASP A 65 -12.99 4.09 -14.15
CA ASP A 65 -13.57 4.67 -15.36
C ASP A 65 -15.05 5.08 -15.17
N LYS A 66 -15.73 4.60 -14.13
CA LYS A 66 -17.08 5.05 -13.72
C LYS A 66 -17.07 6.38 -12.95
N LEU A 67 -15.92 6.84 -12.47
CA LEU A 67 -15.82 8.13 -11.77
C LEU A 67 -16.13 9.28 -12.73
N ALA A 68 -16.79 10.32 -12.21
CA ALA A 68 -16.92 11.58 -12.94
C ALA A 68 -15.53 12.15 -13.31
N ASP A 69 -15.39 12.70 -14.52
CA ASP A 69 -14.12 13.20 -15.07
C ASP A 69 -13.37 14.13 -14.11
N GLU A 70 -14.08 15.01 -13.42
CA GLU A 70 -13.48 15.93 -12.44
C GLU A 70 -12.85 15.17 -11.25
N LYS A 71 -13.58 14.20 -10.68
CA LYS A 71 -13.08 13.33 -9.61
C LYS A 71 -11.90 12.49 -10.09
N LYS A 72 -11.98 11.97 -11.33
CA LYS A 72 -10.90 11.20 -11.94
C LYS A 72 -9.65 12.04 -12.16
N ARG A 73 -9.78 13.28 -12.64
CA ARG A 73 -8.64 14.22 -12.79
C ARG A 73 -8.01 14.57 -11.46
N ALA A 74 -8.83 14.80 -10.43
CA ALA A 74 -8.33 15.12 -9.10
C ALA A 74 -7.50 13.97 -8.50
N ARG A 75 -7.95 12.72 -8.69
CA ARG A 75 -7.33 11.53 -8.09
C ARG A 75 -6.20 10.91 -8.91
N PHE A 76 -6.33 10.93 -10.24
CA PHE A 76 -5.43 10.22 -11.17
C PHE A 76 -4.73 11.16 -12.16
N GLY A 77 -4.83 12.47 -11.95
CA GLY A 77 -4.22 13.48 -12.82
C GLY A 77 -4.91 13.60 -14.18
N GLY A 78 -4.53 14.62 -14.95
CA GLY A 78 -5.16 14.95 -16.24
C GLY A 78 -4.60 14.23 -17.47
N THR A 79 -3.46 13.53 -17.34
CA THR A 79 -2.70 13.05 -18.49
C THR A 79 -2.97 11.57 -18.78
N TYR A 80 -2.38 10.66 -18.00
CA TYR A 80 -2.38 9.22 -18.29
C TYR A 80 -3.71 8.53 -17.96
N ALA A 81 -4.45 9.03 -16.97
CA ALA A 81 -5.75 8.47 -16.59
C ALA A 81 -6.77 8.44 -17.74
N PHE A 82 -6.58 9.27 -18.77
CA PHE A 82 -7.47 9.44 -19.92
C PHE A 82 -6.87 8.93 -21.24
N LYS A 83 -5.65 8.37 -21.23
CA LYS A 83 -5.04 7.86 -22.45
C LYS A 83 -5.67 6.52 -22.86
N PRO A 84 -5.84 6.27 -24.18
CA PRO A 84 -6.27 4.96 -24.66
C PRO A 84 -5.16 3.93 -24.43
N ALA A 85 -5.55 2.68 -24.21
CA ALA A 85 -4.63 1.58 -23.92
C ALA A 85 -3.53 1.37 -24.99
N SER A 86 -3.68 1.89 -26.20
CA SER A 86 -2.60 1.87 -27.22
C SER A 86 -1.41 2.79 -26.91
N THR A 87 -1.58 3.76 -26.00
CA THR A 87 -0.52 4.73 -25.67
C THR A 87 0.51 4.11 -24.73
N THR A 88 1.79 4.13 -25.08
CA THR A 88 2.88 3.69 -24.19
C THR A 88 3.27 4.76 -23.18
N VAL A 89 3.72 4.37 -21.99
CA VAL A 89 4.36 5.29 -21.01
C VAL A 89 5.88 5.24 -21.21
N PRO A 90 6.54 6.30 -21.72
CA PRO A 90 7.99 6.29 -21.87
C PRO A 90 8.69 6.21 -20.51
N ARG A 91 9.74 5.39 -20.39
CA ARG A 91 10.53 5.24 -19.17
C ARG A 91 10.99 6.59 -18.60
N ARG A 92 11.52 7.48 -19.44
CA ARG A 92 11.98 8.82 -19.04
C ARG A 92 10.87 9.69 -18.44
N GLU A 93 9.64 9.54 -18.91
CA GLU A 93 8.51 10.30 -18.40
C GLU A 93 8.09 9.77 -17.02
N LEU A 94 8.07 8.45 -16.86
CA LEU A 94 7.86 7.81 -15.56
C LEU A 94 8.96 8.21 -14.56
N GLU A 95 10.24 8.22 -14.96
CA GLU A 95 11.37 8.71 -14.13
C GLU A 95 11.15 10.16 -13.70
N ALA A 96 10.70 11.03 -14.61
CA ALA A 96 10.42 12.43 -14.28
C ALA A 96 9.24 12.58 -13.31
N ILE A 97 8.17 11.81 -13.47
CA ILE A 97 7.01 11.81 -12.55
C ILE A 97 7.45 11.29 -11.17
N ALA A 98 8.15 10.15 -11.13
CA ALA A 98 8.64 9.56 -9.88
C ALA A 98 9.61 10.49 -9.14
N GLY A 99 10.50 11.19 -9.84
CA GLY A 99 11.39 12.19 -9.25
C GLY A 99 10.66 13.37 -8.59
N ARG A 100 9.43 13.67 -9.03
CA ARG A 100 8.57 14.72 -8.43
C ARG A 100 7.71 14.23 -7.26
N LEU A 101 7.64 12.92 -7.00
CA LEU A 101 6.96 12.39 -5.80
C LEU A 101 7.62 12.84 -4.49
N GLY A 102 8.74 13.58 -4.61
CA GLY A 102 9.49 14.05 -3.47
C GLY A 102 9.99 12.86 -2.68
N THR A 103 10.51 11.83 -3.38
CA THR A 103 11.23 10.71 -2.78
C THR A 103 12.14 11.34 -1.76
N THR A 104 11.75 11.26 -0.49
CA THR A 104 12.55 11.82 0.57
C THR A 104 13.89 11.19 0.35
N SER A 105 14.92 12.01 0.23
CA SER A 105 16.30 11.56 0.34
C SER A 105 16.50 11.02 1.75
N ALA A 106 15.81 9.94 2.12
CA ALA A 106 16.34 8.93 2.99
C ALA A 106 17.31 8.12 2.13
N THR A 107 18.37 8.81 1.69
CA THR A 107 19.64 8.19 1.32
C THR A 107 20.21 7.61 2.61
N THR A 108 19.58 6.56 3.12
CA THR A 108 20.36 5.54 3.80
C THR A 108 20.84 4.68 2.66
N ALA A 109 22.06 4.94 2.18
CA ALA A 109 22.76 3.94 1.40
C ALA A 109 22.57 2.59 2.10
N PRO A 110 22.33 1.47 1.38
CA PRO A 110 22.26 0.17 2.01
C PRO A 110 23.50 0.03 2.90
N ALA A 111 23.28 -0.06 4.21
CA ALA A 111 24.38 -0.21 5.14
C ALA A 111 25.17 -1.44 4.69
N ALA A 112 26.49 -1.31 4.59
CA ALA A 112 27.35 -2.44 4.28
C ALA A 112 26.94 -3.62 5.16
N PRO A 113 26.78 -4.83 4.59
CA PRO A 113 26.27 -5.97 5.34
C PRO A 113 27.13 -6.15 6.59
N SER A 114 26.49 -6.10 7.76
CA SER A 114 27.14 -6.40 9.02
C SER A 114 27.76 -7.78 8.93
N ALA A 115 29.01 -7.93 9.39
CA ALA A 115 29.69 -9.22 9.45
C ALA A 115 29.04 -10.20 10.45
N ALA A 116 28.14 -9.72 11.30
CA ALA A 116 27.31 -10.56 12.16
C ALA A 116 26.11 -11.10 11.36
N PRO A 117 25.70 -12.37 11.57
CA PRO A 117 24.50 -12.90 10.96
C PRO A 117 23.30 -11.99 11.29
N PRO A 118 22.50 -11.57 10.29
CA PRO A 118 21.41 -10.64 10.53
C PRO A 118 20.40 -11.26 11.51
N HIS A 119 19.95 -10.45 12.47
CA HIS A 119 18.88 -10.88 13.35
C HIS A 119 17.61 -11.16 12.56
N THR A 120 16.85 -12.15 12.99
CA THR A 120 15.56 -12.45 12.39
C THR A 120 14.47 -11.71 13.16
N TYR A 121 13.44 -11.24 12.46
CA TYR A 121 12.34 -10.52 13.11
C TYR A 121 10.98 -11.03 12.64
N GLU A 122 10.02 -10.97 13.56
CA GLU A 122 8.61 -11.19 13.29
C GLU A 122 7.85 -9.87 13.42
N LEU A 123 7.06 -9.53 12.41
CA LEU A 123 6.13 -8.41 12.45
C LEU A 123 4.70 -8.95 12.56
N GLN A 124 3.94 -8.46 13.53
CA GLN A 124 2.60 -8.95 13.81
C GLN A 124 1.65 -7.79 14.08
N PHE A 125 0.39 -7.92 13.67
CA PHE A 125 -0.66 -7.03 14.14
C PHE A 125 -0.96 -7.34 15.62
N SER A 126 -1.03 -6.28 16.42
CA SER A 126 -1.28 -6.36 17.86
C SER A 126 -2.74 -6.06 18.17
N HIS A 127 -3.19 -4.85 17.89
CA HIS A 127 -4.55 -4.43 18.16
C HIS A 127 -4.84 -3.14 17.39
N MET A 128 -6.13 -2.81 17.30
CA MET A 128 -6.61 -1.49 16.96
C MET A 128 -7.30 -0.86 18.17
N ILE A 129 -7.36 0.47 18.18
CA ILE A 129 -8.16 1.28 19.09
C ILE A 129 -9.08 2.14 18.23
N CYS A 130 -10.38 2.11 18.52
CA CYS A 130 -11.34 3.09 18.02
C CYS A 130 -11.25 4.30 18.94
N ASP A 131 -10.69 5.41 18.46
CA ASP A 131 -10.60 6.64 19.23
C ASP A 131 -11.91 7.44 19.16
N ASP A 132 -12.60 7.34 18.03
CA ASP A 132 -13.87 8.01 17.72
C ASP A 132 -14.57 7.16 16.63
N GLU A 133 -15.77 6.67 16.88
CA GLU A 133 -16.61 5.91 15.95
C GLU A 133 -17.22 6.88 14.91
N SER A 134 -17.50 8.13 15.29
CA SER A 134 -18.11 9.19 14.46
C SER A 134 -19.19 8.70 13.47
N ASN A 135 -20.46 9.00 13.79
CA ASN A 135 -21.69 8.48 13.14
C ASN A 135 -22.08 7.05 13.56
N PRO A 136 -22.20 6.77 14.87
CA PRO A 136 -22.65 5.46 15.33
C PRO A 136 -24.03 5.16 14.74
N GLU A 137 -24.10 4.12 13.90
CA GLU A 137 -25.35 3.76 13.25
C GLU A 137 -26.44 3.49 14.30
N PRO A 138 -27.67 4.01 14.15
CA PRO A 138 -28.73 3.84 15.16
C PRO A 138 -29.08 2.37 15.48
N LEU A 139 -28.69 1.44 14.60
CA LEU A 139 -28.96 0.00 14.70
C LEU A 139 -27.71 -0.88 14.45
N GLY A 140 -26.51 -0.29 14.45
CA GLY A 140 -25.26 -0.95 14.08
C GLY A 140 -24.12 -0.63 15.05
N ARG A 141 -22.98 -1.28 14.82
CA ARG A 141 -21.67 -0.88 15.34
C ARG A 141 -20.77 -0.81 14.14
N ASP A 142 -19.81 0.08 14.14
CA ASP A 142 -18.84 0.12 13.07
C ASP A 142 -18.13 -1.23 12.95
N GLU A 143 -17.88 -1.60 11.71
CA GLU A 143 -17.30 -2.88 11.35
C GLU A 143 -15.86 -2.74 10.82
N PRO A 144 -14.91 -2.19 11.60
CA PRO A 144 -13.61 -1.82 11.07
C PRO A 144 -12.69 -3.02 10.84
N TYR A 145 -11.86 -2.91 9.81
CA TYR A 145 -10.75 -3.81 9.54
C TYR A 145 -9.60 -3.10 8.84
N THR A 146 -8.41 -3.71 8.90
CA THR A 146 -7.21 -3.18 8.23
C THR A 146 -6.68 -4.19 7.24
N VAL A 147 -6.42 -3.75 6.01
CA VAL A 147 -5.65 -4.50 5.01
C VAL A 147 -4.19 -4.07 5.11
N PHE A 148 -3.31 -5.04 5.33
CA PHE A 148 -1.86 -4.88 5.25
C PHE A 148 -1.38 -5.47 3.93
N SER A 149 -0.75 -4.65 3.10
CA SER A 149 -0.05 -5.08 1.89
C SER A 149 1.44 -4.85 2.06
N MET A 150 2.26 -5.80 1.65
CA MET A 150 3.68 -5.83 1.97
C MET A 150 4.51 -6.27 0.78
N ILE A 151 5.66 -5.64 0.61
CA ILE A 151 6.67 -6.06 -0.35
C ILE A 151 8.07 -5.68 0.15
N THR A 152 9.06 -6.51 -0.14
CA THR A 152 10.47 -6.17 0.08
C THR A 152 11.14 -5.70 -1.20
N GLN A 153 12.26 -4.97 -1.09
CA GLN A 153 13.07 -4.62 -2.27
C GLN A 153 13.44 -5.87 -3.08
N ARG A 154 13.89 -6.93 -2.41
CA ARG A 154 14.24 -8.20 -3.07
C ARG A 154 13.07 -8.79 -3.85
N GLN A 155 11.87 -8.81 -3.27
CA GLN A 155 10.67 -9.30 -3.96
C GLN A 155 10.37 -8.45 -5.19
N ALA A 156 10.43 -7.13 -5.07
CA ALA A 156 10.24 -6.23 -6.22
C ALA A 156 11.27 -6.51 -7.33
N ASP A 157 12.56 -6.65 -7.00
CA ASP A 157 13.65 -6.92 -7.96
C ASP A 157 13.46 -8.30 -8.66
N GLU A 158 13.00 -9.30 -7.91
CA GLU A 158 12.69 -10.64 -8.44
C GLU A 158 11.40 -10.65 -9.29
N GLY A 159 10.59 -9.59 -9.22
CA GLY A 159 9.26 -9.50 -9.83
C GLY A 159 8.22 -10.33 -9.08
N GLU A 160 8.42 -10.59 -7.79
CA GLU A 160 7.45 -11.27 -6.93
C GLU A 160 6.32 -10.30 -6.54
N PRO A 161 5.07 -10.79 -6.49
CA PRO A 161 3.94 -9.95 -6.14
C PRO A 161 3.95 -9.54 -4.67
N ALA A 162 3.30 -8.42 -4.38
CA ALA A 162 3.02 -7.99 -3.01
C ALA A 162 2.10 -9.00 -2.32
N ARG A 163 2.30 -9.17 -1.01
CA ARG A 163 1.44 -10.01 -0.17
C ARG A 163 0.47 -9.13 0.63
N SER A 164 -0.82 -9.33 0.39
CA SER A 164 -1.88 -8.68 1.16
C SER A 164 -2.58 -9.65 2.10
N LEU A 165 -2.98 -9.16 3.26
CA LEU A 165 -3.80 -9.86 4.24
C LEU A 165 -4.57 -8.84 5.08
N ARG A 166 -5.64 -9.25 5.73
CA ARG A 166 -6.44 -8.35 6.57
C ARG A 166 -6.58 -8.83 8.00
N THR A 167 -6.89 -7.91 8.90
CA THR A 167 -7.50 -8.27 10.19
C THR A 167 -8.91 -8.83 9.96
N PRO A 168 -9.47 -9.54 10.95
CA PRO A 168 -10.92 -9.69 11.07
C PRO A 168 -11.62 -8.35 11.08
N VAL A 169 -12.89 -8.41 10.71
CA VAL A 169 -13.85 -7.34 10.92
C VAL A 169 -14.21 -7.36 12.40
N TYR A 170 -13.95 -6.25 13.08
CA TYR A 170 -14.30 -6.08 14.48
C TYR A 170 -15.64 -5.37 14.60
N LYS A 171 -16.29 -5.45 15.75
CA LYS A 171 -17.40 -4.56 16.10
C LYS A 171 -16.89 -3.62 17.18
N ALA A 172 -16.59 -2.38 16.83
CA ALA A 172 -15.95 -1.42 17.72
C ALA A 172 -16.93 -0.32 18.14
N ASN A 173 -16.73 0.23 19.33
CA ASN A 173 -17.30 1.50 19.78
C ASN A 173 -16.16 2.42 20.24
N ASP A 174 -16.47 3.68 20.52
CA ASP A 174 -15.55 4.64 21.16
C ASP A 174 -14.74 4.04 22.32
N GLY A 175 -13.42 4.11 22.20
CA GLY A 175 -12.46 3.64 23.19
C GLY A 175 -12.19 2.14 23.17
N ASP A 176 -12.88 1.37 22.31
CA ASP A 176 -12.69 -0.08 22.24
C ASP A 176 -11.29 -0.43 21.74
N ARG A 177 -10.71 -1.44 22.40
CA ARG A 177 -9.48 -2.09 21.97
C ARG A 177 -9.84 -3.43 21.34
N ASN A 178 -9.42 -3.66 20.09
CA ASN A 178 -9.74 -4.86 19.34
C ASN A 178 -8.48 -5.59 18.84
N PRO A 179 -8.27 -6.88 19.18
CA PRO A 179 -9.06 -7.68 20.12
C PRO A 179 -8.90 -7.20 21.58
N ALA A 180 -9.95 -7.37 22.39
CA ALA A 180 -9.99 -6.91 23.79
C ALA A 180 -8.86 -7.49 24.67
N THR A 181 -8.48 -8.74 24.43
CA THR A 181 -7.40 -9.44 25.15
C THR A 181 -6.00 -8.97 24.74
N GLY A 182 -5.88 -8.17 23.68
CA GLY A 182 -4.61 -7.77 23.07
C GLY A 182 -3.95 -8.87 22.24
N SER A 183 -3.25 -8.46 21.17
CA SER A 183 -2.51 -9.31 20.23
C SER A 183 -3.33 -10.41 19.56
N GLN A 184 -3.82 -10.12 18.36
CA GLN A 184 -4.42 -11.13 17.48
C GLN A 184 -3.39 -12.12 16.90
N LYS A 185 -2.08 -11.88 17.09
CA LYS A 185 -0.98 -12.70 16.54
C LYS A 185 -1.10 -12.94 15.03
N LEU A 186 -1.78 -12.06 14.30
CA LEU A 186 -1.81 -12.07 12.85
C LEU A 186 -0.41 -11.73 12.35
N ARG A 187 0.29 -12.75 11.83
CA ARG A 187 1.70 -12.62 11.42
C ARG A 187 1.78 -12.02 10.02
N LEU A 188 2.42 -10.85 9.97
CA LEU A 188 2.70 -10.12 8.74
C LEU A 188 4.01 -10.65 8.12
N PHE A 189 5.05 -10.83 8.94
CA PHE A 189 6.39 -11.28 8.53
C PHE A 189 7.01 -12.29 9.53
N GLY A 190 7.80 -13.27 9.07
CA GLY A 190 8.45 -14.31 9.92
C GLY A 190 8.84 -15.61 9.18
N PRO A 191 9.49 -16.60 9.85
CA PRO A 191 10.30 -17.69 9.26
C PRO A 191 9.59 -18.77 8.41
N SER A 192 8.29 -18.62 8.13
CA SER A 192 7.56 -19.39 7.10
C SER A 192 7.01 -18.49 5.98
N GLY A 193 7.49 -17.25 5.91
CA GLY A 193 7.34 -16.26 4.84
C GLY A 193 8.71 -15.67 4.50
N ALA A 194 8.75 -14.57 3.74
CA ALA A 194 9.99 -13.95 3.27
C ALA A 194 11.02 -13.86 4.42
N ALA A 195 12.24 -14.34 4.14
CA ALA A 195 13.33 -14.51 5.08
C ALA A 195 13.62 -13.23 5.88
N ALA A 196 14.32 -13.37 7.02
CA ALA A 196 14.86 -12.32 7.88
C ALA A 196 14.96 -10.93 7.23
N ILE A 197 14.63 -9.84 7.94
CA ILE A 197 14.77 -8.46 7.43
C ILE A 197 16.25 -8.20 7.12
N SER A 198 16.66 -8.56 5.90
CA SER A 198 17.96 -8.33 5.27
C SER A 198 17.81 -7.36 4.09
N SER A 199 16.58 -6.90 3.86
CA SER A 199 16.17 -5.87 2.90
C SER A 199 15.05 -5.07 3.56
N ASP A 200 14.91 -3.81 3.20
CA ASP A 200 13.84 -2.96 3.72
C ASP A 200 12.48 -3.58 3.39
N VAL A 201 11.68 -3.79 4.43
CA VAL A 201 10.28 -4.21 4.30
C VAL A 201 9.44 -2.96 4.22
N LEU A 202 8.65 -2.86 3.17
CA LEU A 202 7.59 -1.87 3.11
C LEU A 202 6.27 -2.54 3.44
N LEU A 203 5.56 -1.97 4.41
CA LEU A 203 4.19 -2.28 4.73
C LEU A 203 3.33 -1.06 4.44
N THR A 204 2.26 -1.25 3.67
CA THR A 204 1.17 -0.28 3.53
C THR A 204 -0.05 -0.81 4.25
N ALA A 205 -0.70 0.03 5.04
CA ALA A 205 -1.92 -0.29 5.76
C ALA A 205 -3.05 0.62 5.27
N THR A 206 -4.17 0.02 4.91
CA THR A 206 -5.41 0.74 4.57
C THR A 206 -6.51 0.28 5.53
N HIS A 207 -7.20 1.24 6.13
CA HIS A 207 -8.27 1.00 7.09
C HIS A 207 -9.62 1.23 6.43
N PHE A 208 -10.59 0.41 6.79
CA PHE A 208 -11.92 0.38 6.21
C PHE A 208 -12.95 0.13 7.29
N GLU A 209 -14.13 0.71 7.10
CA GLU A 209 -15.38 0.24 7.68
C GLU A 209 -16.05 -0.71 6.70
N HIS A 210 -16.46 -1.88 7.19
CA HIS A 210 -17.06 -2.91 6.36
C HIS A 210 -18.55 -2.66 6.17
N ASP A 211 -18.99 -2.60 4.92
CA ASP A 211 -20.40 -2.44 4.57
C ASP A 211 -20.87 -3.61 3.68
N LEU A 212 -20.61 -3.49 2.36
CA LEU A 212 -21.12 -4.39 1.33
C LEU A 212 -19.99 -5.00 0.49
N GLY A 213 -18.73 -4.61 0.74
CA GLY A 213 -17.58 -5.02 -0.03
C GLY A 213 -17.22 -6.49 0.16
N ASP A 214 -16.84 -7.17 -0.91
CA ASP A 214 -16.18 -8.46 -0.79
C ASP A 214 -14.76 -8.25 -0.27
N LEU A 215 -14.55 -8.61 0.99
CA LEU A 215 -13.27 -8.46 1.68
C LEU A 215 -12.10 -9.16 0.97
N ALA A 216 -12.34 -10.29 0.29
CA ALA A 216 -11.29 -10.99 -0.45
C ALA A 216 -10.92 -10.21 -1.72
N GLU A 217 -11.92 -9.62 -2.37
CA GLU A 217 -11.70 -8.77 -3.54
C GLU A 217 -10.96 -7.48 -3.21
N ILE A 218 -11.26 -6.84 -2.08
CA ILE A 218 -10.55 -5.62 -1.61
C ILE A 218 -9.08 -5.94 -1.29
N VAL A 219 -8.83 -7.07 -0.62
CA VAL A 219 -7.45 -7.52 -0.32
C VAL A 219 -6.67 -7.79 -1.61
N ALA A 220 -7.31 -8.40 -2.62
CA ALA A 220 -6.71 -8.63 -3.93
C ALA A 220 -6.40 -7.33 -4.68
N ASP A 221 -7.35 -6.38 -4.70
CA ASP A 221 -7.17 -5.06 -5.30
C ASP A 221 -5.94 -4.33 -4.75
N ILE A 222 -5.84 -4.23 -3.42
CA ILE A 222 -4.74 -3.53 -2.75
C ILE A 222 -3.40 -4.25 -3.00
N GLY A 223 -3.41 -5.59 -3.06
CA GLY A 223 -2.23 -6.37 -3.43
C GLY A 223 -1.75 -6.08 -4.84
N GLU A 224 -2.68 -6.01 -5.80
CA GLU A 224 -2.36 -5.73 -7.19
C GLU A 224 -1.86 -4.31 -7.41
N ILE A 225 -2.48 -3.32 -6.75
CA ILE A 225 -2.04 -1.92 -6.80
C ILE A 225 -0.60 -1.83 -6.28
N LEU A 226 -0.30 -2.41 -5.11
CA LEU A 226 1.06 -2.37 -4.57
C LEU A 226 2.07 -3.11 -5.46
N THR A 227 1.67 -4.25 -6.03
CA THR A 227 2.50 -5.01 -7.00
C THR A 227 2.83 -4.15 -8.22
N THR A 228 1.84 -3.44 -8.75
CA THR A 228 2.03 -2.56 -9.91
C THR A 228 2.95 -1.39 -9.58
N VAL A 229 2.75 -0.72 -8.44
CA VAL A 229 3.63 0.38 -7.99
C VAL A 229 5.07 -0.10 -7.79
N ALA A 230 5.25 -1.30 -7.25
CA ALA A 230 6.58 -1.88 -7.08
C ALA A 230 7.27 -2.24 -8.41
N ALA A 231 6.53 -2.82 -9.35
CA ALA A 231 7.03 -3.09 -10.69
C ALA A 231 7.40 -1.80 -11.43
N LEU A 232 6.64 -0.72 -11.19
CA LEU A 232 7.00 0.59 -11.72
C LEU A 232 8.33 1.10 -11.15
N ALA A 233 8.55 0.95 -9.84
CA ALA A 233 9.82 1.32 -9.20
C ALA A 233 11.01 0.55 -9.78
N GLU A 234 10.84 -0.77 -9.97
CA GLU A 234 11.84 -1.65 -10.57
C GLU A 234 12.16 -1.22 -12.01
N SER A 235 11.14 -0.93 -12.83
CA SER A 235 11.31 -0.57 -14.24
C SER A 235 12.17 0.68 -14.48
N ILE A 236 12.21 1.58 -13.49
CA ILE A 236 13.01 2.82 -13.52
C ILE A 236 14.26 2.74 -12.62
N GLY A 237 14.49 1.61 -11.95
CA GLY A 237 15.65 1.39 -11.09
C GLY A 237 15.66 2.24 -9.81
N LEU A 238 14.49 2.59 -9.29
CA LEU A 238 14.36 3.32 -8.01
C LEU A 238 14.07 2.35 -6.85
N PRO A 239 14.51 2.67 -5.62
CA PRO A 239 14.14 1.89 -4.44
C PRO A 239 12.62 1.82 -4.27
N VAL A 240 12.07 0.62 -4.11
CA VAL A 240 10.61 0.39 -3.98
C VAL A 240 10.03 1.18 -2.81
N VAL A 241 10.79 1.27 -1.71
CA VAL A 241 10.44 2.03 -0.52
C VAL A 241 10.21 3.50 -0.83
N ALA A 242 11.09 4.11 -1.63
CA ALA A 242 11.00 5.53 -1.95
C ALA A 242 9.80 5.82 -2.85
N VAL A 243 9.55 4.97 -3.85
CA VAL A 243 8.44 5.14 -4.79
C VAL A 243 7.10 4.90 -4.10
N VAL A 244 6.92 3.80 -3.38
CA VAL A 244 5.63 3.51 -2.75
C VAL A 244 5.31 4.49 -1.62
N ALA A 245 6.30 4.91 -0.82
CA ALA A 245 6.06 5.95 0.19
C ALA A 245 5.62 7.28 -0.44
N GLY A 246 6.22 7.65 -1.59
CA GLY A 246 5.78 8.82 -2.37
C GLY A 246 4.42 8.62 -3.05
N ALA A 247 4.07 7.38 -3.39
CA ALA A 247 2.86 6.99 -4.11
C ALA A 247 1.70 6.51 -3.20
N LEU A 248 1.78 6.70 -1.87
CA LEU A 248 0.68 6.33 -0.95
C LEU A 248 -0.67 6.91 -1.38
N SER A 249 -0.69 8.17 -1.77
CA SER A 249 -1.87 8.82 -2.35
C SER A 249 -2.40 8.18 -3.64
N SER A 250 -1.54 7.52 -4.42
CA SER A 250 -1.99 6.72 -5.57
C SER A 250 -2.77 5.50 -5.10
N ILE A 251 -2.30 4.83 -4.03
CA ILE A 251 -3.05 3.75 -3.38
C ILE A 251 -4.38 4.29 -2.84
N ALA A 252 -4.37 5.47 -2.20
CA ALA A 252 -5.58 6.14 -1.71
C ALA A 252 -6.59 6.42 -2.83
N ALA A 253 -6.13 6.90 -3.99
CA ALA A 253 -6.95 7.18 -5.16
C ALA A 253 -7.70 5.93 -5.66
N PHE A 254 -7.01 4.79 -5.72
CA PHE A 254 -7.63 3.51 -6.08
C PHE A 254 -8.57 3.01 -4.99
N VAL A 255 -8.16 3.05 -3.72
CA VAL A 255 -8.99 2.65 -2.59
C VAL A 255 -10.33 3.39 -2.60
N ALA A 256 -10.28 4.71 -2.77
CA ALA A 256 -11.49 5.54 -2.87
C ALA A 256 -12.32 5.29 -4.14
N SER A 257 -11.82 4.53 -5.12
CA SER A 257 -12.54 4.12 -6.33
C SER A 257 -13.18 2.74 -6.23
N ILE A 258 -12.73 1.88 -5.30
CA ILE A 258 -13.30 0.54 -5.06
C ILE A 258 -14.74 0.68 -4.55
N GLY A 259 -14.98 1.64 -3.64
CA GLY A 259 -16.32 2.17 -3.31
C GLY A 259 -17.33 1.17 -2.76
N ALA A 260 -16.88 0.01 -2.27
CA ALA A 260 -17.74 -1.04 -1.73
C ALA A 260 -17.73 -1.12 -0.20
N ASP A 261 -16.64 -0.67 0.41
CA ASP A 261 -16.44 -0.44 1.84
C ASP A 261 -15.87 0.97 1.97
N ASP A 262 -16.20 1.66 3.07
CA ASP A 262 -15.78 3.04 3.28
C ASP A 262 -14.35 3.11 3.82
N PRO A 263 -13.40 3.70 3.07
CA PRO A 263 -12.05 3.86 3.56
C PRO A 263 -12.00 4.91 4.67
N VAL A 264 -11.24 4.60 5.71
CA VAL A 264 -11.05 5.48 6.85
C VAL A 264 -9.71 6.19 6.74
N GLY A 265 -9.77 7.47 6.37
CA GLY A 265 -8.60 8.32 6.19
C GLY A 265 -7.62 7.83 5.11
N GLU A 266 -6.40 8.37 5.15
CA GLU A 266 -5.35 8.06 4.18
C GLU A 266 -4.60 6.76 4.53
N PRO A 267 -4.22 5.93 3.53
CA PRO A 267 -3.33 4.80 3.73
C PRO A 267 -2.01 5.21 4.42
N GLN A 268 -1.54 4.37 5.33
CA GLN A 268 -0.31 4.59 6.09
C GLN A 268 0.81 3.67 5.56
N ALA A 269 2.06 4.13 5.59
CA ALA A 269 3.23 3.28 5.31
C ALA A 269 4.13 3.14 6.55
N LEU A 270 4.69 1.95 6.69
CA LEU A 270 5.79 1.65 7.59
C LEU A 270 6.94 1.07 6.78
N VAL A 271 8.09 1.73 6.84
CA VAL A 271 9.36 1.20 6.35
C VAL A 271 10.10 0.57 7.52
N LEU A 272 10.37 -0.73 7.44
CA LEU A 272 11.11 -1.45 8.46
C LEU A 272 12.42 -1.97 7.87
N THR A 273 13.50 -1.22 8.13
CA THR A 273 14.87 -1.61 7.80
C THR A 273 15.44 -2.50 8.92
N GLN A 274 16.50 -3.25 8.63
CA GLN A 274 17.19 -4.03 9.66
C GLN A 274 17.73 -3.12 10.77
N ALA A 275 18.37 -2.00 10.43
CA ALA A 275 18.90 -1.05 11.40
C ALA A 275 17.80 -0.46 12.31
N LEU A 276 16.63 -0.16 11.73
CA LEU A 276 15.48 0.29 12.52
C LEU A 276 15.00 -0.84 13.44
N ALA A 277 14.87 -2.06 12.93
CA ALA A 277 14.45 -3.21 13.72
C ALA A 277 15.41 -3.50 14.89
N ASP A 278 16.72 -3.46 14.65
CA ASP A 278 17.78 -3.58 15.67
C ASP A 278 17.65 -2.47 16.72
N SER A 279 17.57 -1.21 16.28
CA SER A 279 17.46 -0.06 17.20
C SER A 279 16.23 -0.14 18.10
N LYS A 280 15.11 -0.66 17.57
CA LYS A 280 13.85 -0.80 18.32
C LYS A 280 13.90 -1.98 19.28
N THR A 281 14.63 -3.04 18.94
CA THR A 281 14.69 -4.28 19.75
C THR A 281 15.97 -4.44 20.57
N GLN A 282 16.81 -3.39 20.66
CA GLN A 282 18.06 -3.42 21.42
C GLN A 282 17.86 -3.72 22.91
N ASN A 283 16.77 -3.22 23.50
CA ASN A 283 16.49 -3.33 24.95
C ASN A 283 15.36 -4.32 25.29
N SER A 284 14.62 -4.80 24.29
CA SER A 284 13.54 -5.76 24.46
C SER A 284 13.39 -6.59 23.19
N ALA A 285 13.27 -7.90 23.34
CA ALA A 285 13.01 -8.80 22.22
C ALA A 285 11.63 -8.59 21.59
N LEU A 286 10.70 -7.91 22.27
CA LEU A 286 9.36 -7.58 21.76
C LEU A 286 9.06 -6.11 22.02
N VAL A 287 8.67 -5.38 20.99
CA VAL A 287 8.29 -3.96 21.08
C VAL A 287 7.03 -3.67 20.28
N THR A 288 6.19 -2.77 20.80
CA THR A 288 5.08 -2.19 20.06
C THR A 288 5.61 -1.00 19.26
N LEU A 289 5.35 -0.99 17.96
CA LEU A 289 5.71 0.11 17.08
C LEU A 289 4.76 1.30 17.28
N PRO A 290 5.14 2.53 16.87
CA PRO A 290 4.22 3.66 16.86
C PRO A 290 2.92 3.32 16.14
N ALA A 291 1.80 3.89 16.63
CA ALA A 291 0.50 3.67 16.02
C ALA A 291 0.45 4.23 14.60
N MET A 292 -0.17 3.48 13.69
CA MET A 292 -0.67 4.01 12.41
C MET A 292 -2.04 4.63 12.70
N LYS A 293 -2.17 5.95 12.46
CA LYS A 293 -3.40 6.68 12.70
C LYS A 293 -4.18 6.82 11.39
N PHE A 294 -5.44 6.45 11.43
CA PHE A 294 -6.42 6.61 10.36
C PHE A 294 -7.46 7.61 10.83
N ASP A 295 -7.68 8.66 10.04
CA ASP A 295 -8.53 9.79 10.41
C ASP A 295 -9.55 9.99 9.29
N GLY A 296 -10.71 9.36 9.43
CA GLY A 296 -11.86 9.51 8.55
C GLY A 296 -12.69 10.76 8.83
N GLY A 297 -12.32 11.53 9.86
CA GLY A 297 -13.10 12.67 10.33
C GLY A 297 -14.47 12.24 10.87
N ASN A 298 -15.42 13.17 10.84
CA ASN A 298 -16.74 12.97 11.45
C ASN A 298 -17.64 11.98 10.68
N GLU A 299 -17.20 11.47 9.53
CA GLU A 299 -17.99 10.59 8.67
C GLU A 299 -17.66 9.11 8.91
N ASN A 300 -16.38 8.78 9.14
CA ASN A 300 -15.88 7.40 9.14
C ASN A 300 -14.90 7.13 10.31
N GLY A 301 -15.07 7.81 11.44
CA GLY A 301 -14.26 7.59 12.64
C GLY A 301 -12.77 7.93 12.60
N ILE A 302 -12.11 7.68 13.74
CA ILE A 302 -10.68 7.83 13.97
C ILE A 302 -10.17 6.57 14.66
N TYR A 303 -9.17 5.93 14.05
CA TYR A 303 -8.63 4.66 14.52
C TYR A 303 -7.11 4.68 14.63
N ARG A 304 -6.59 3.92 15.59
CA ARG A 304 -5.15 3.66 15.74
C ARG A 304 -4.87 2.17 15.67
N VAL A 305 -4.01 1.78 14.74
CA VAL A 305 -3.58 0.40 14.55
C VAL A 305 -2.15 0.23 15.05
N PHE A 306 -1.92 -0.83 15.83
CA PHE A 306 -0.64 -1.12 16.45
C PHE A 306 -0.06 -2.42 15.92
N LEU A 307 1.23 -2.36 15.56
CA LEU A 307 2.03 -3.53 15.22
C LEU A 307 3.03 -3.83 16.33
N THR A 308 3.39 -5.09 16.48
CA THR A 308 4.49 -5.53 17.33
C THR A 308 5.61 -6.11 16.49
N LEU A 309 6.82 -5.69 16.79
CA LEU A 309 8.06 -6.22 16.25
C LEU A 309 8.74 -7.09 17.30
N ARG A 310 9.05 -8.33 16.93
CA ARG A 310 9.79 -9.25 17.78
C ARG A 310 11.11 -9.63 17.13
N ARG A 311 12.22 -9.53 17.84
CA ARG A 311 13.49 -10.15 17.45
C ARG A 311 13.42 -11.64 17.78
N ALA A 312 13.51 -12.48 16.77
CA ALA A 312 13.60 -13.92 16.93
C ALA A 312 15.05 -14.28 17.31
N SER A 313 15.15 -15.05 18.40
CA SER A 313 16.38 -15.54 19.02
C SER A 313 17.03 -16.64 18.20
#